data_AF-A0A2K4DFF9-F1
#
_entry.id   AF-A0A2K4DFF9-F1
#
_cell.length_a   1.000
_cell.length_b   1.000
_cell.length_c   1.000
_cell.angle_alpha   90.00
_cell.angle_beta   90.00
_cell.angle_gamma   90.00
#
_symmetry.space_group_name_H-M   'P 1'
#
loop_
_entity.id
_entity.type
_entity.pdbx_description
1 polymer ?
#
loop_
_entity_poly.entity_id
_entity_poly.type
_entity_poly.pdbx_seq_one_letter_code
_entity_poly.pdbx_strand_id
1 'polypeptide(L)' 'MNKEILRKYFNNNDFKAIAIVFGSKKIVLENDIHVDYENEIIIYPLKNCTRIIPFSSISYIDLLEENEHFVNYFKETV' A
#
# COMPACT_ATOMS: atom_id res chain seq x y z
N MET A 1 9.07 2.41 2.49
CA MET A 1 8.41 3.23 1.47
C MET A 1 8.25 4.66 1.98
N ASN A 2 8.37 5.67 1.12
CA ASN A 2 8.23 7.08 1.51
C ASN A 2 6.76 7.42 1.81
N LYS A 3 6.49 8.09 2.93
CA LYS A 3 5.14 8.45 3.38
C LYS A 3 4.38 9.35 2.40
N GLU A 4 5.07 10.27 1.72
CA GLU A 4 4.43 11.20 0.77
C GLU A 4 4.00 10.48 -0.50
N ILE A 5 4.76 9.44 -0.90
CA ILE A 5 4.39 8.56 -2.01
C ILE A 5 3.14 7.76 -1.64
N LEU A 6 3.11 7.16 -0.45
CA LEU A 6 1.93 6.45 0.04
C LEU A 6 0.73 7.39 0.15
N ARG A 7 0.90 8.60 0.68
CA ARG A 7 -0.16 9.61 0.78
C ARG A 7 -0.72 9.99 -0.58
N LYS A 8 0.15 10.18 -1.58
CA LYS A 8 -0.27 10.49 -2.95
C LYS A 8 -1.19 9.40 -3.53
N TYR A 9 -0.88 8.13 -3.28
CA TYR A 9 -1.60 7.03 -3.91
C TYR A 9 -2.82 6.56 -3.12
N PHE A 10 -2.73 6.45 -1.79
CA PHE A 10 -3.87 6.05 -0.95
C PHE A 10 -4.98 7.10 -0.89
N ASN A 11 -4.68 8.37 -1.17
CA ASN A 11 -5.68 9.42 -1.26
C ASN A 11 -6.18 9.68 -2.70
N ASN A 12 -5.67 8.95 -3.70
CA ASN A 12 -6.12 9.11 -5.07
C ASN A 12 -7.22 8.09 -5.40
N ASN A 13 -8.39 8.61 -5.74
CA ASN A 13 -9.58 7.81 -6.10
C ASN A 13 -9.52 7.25 -7.53
N ASP A 14 -8.55 7.64 -8.34
CA ASP A 14 -8.36 7.14 -9.72
C ASP A 14 -7.85 5.68 -9.75
N PHE A 15 -7.44 5.14 -8.59
CA PHE A 15 -6.94 3.77 -8.47
C PHE A 15 -7.98 2.86 -7.84
N LYS A 16 -8.23 1.74 -8.52
CA LYS A 16 -9.21 0.72 -8.11
C LYS A 16 -8.68 -0.18 -6.98
N ALA A 17 -7.39 -0.45 -6.98
CA ALA A 17 -6.74 -1.30 -5.99
C ALA A 17 -5.26 -0.95 -5.84
N ILE A 18 -4.75 -1.09 -4.61
CA ILE A 18 -3.34 -0.87 -4.29
C ILE A 18 -2.77 -2.19 -3.77
N ALA A 19 -1.91 -2.83 -4.54
CA ALA A 19 -1.15 -3.97 -4.08
C ALA A 19 0.19 -3.52 -3.51
N ILE A 20 0.58 -4.09 -2.36
CA ILE A 20 1.86 -3.83 -1.72
C ILE A 20 2.62 -5.14 -1.52
N VAL A 21 3.95 -5.05 -1.58
CA VAL A 21 4.84 -6.14 -1.19
C VAL A 21 5.61 -5.72 0.05
N PHE A 22 5.60 -6.60 1.05
CA PHE A 22 6.39 -6.46 2.28
C PHE A 22 6.99 -7.83 2.63
N GLY A 23 8.31 -7.86 2.86
CA GLY A 23 9.05 -9.12 2.94
C GLY A 23 8.88 -9.96 1.66
N SER A 24 8.43 -11.21 1.80
CA SER A 24 8.15 -12.13 0.69
C SER A 24 6.68 -12.23 0.29
N LYS A 25 5.81 -11.33 0.79
CA LYS A 25 4.35 -11.40 0.60
C LYS A 25 3.86 -10.23 -0.26
N LYS A 26 3.06 -10.53 -1.29
CA LYS A 26 2.20 -9.57 -1.99
C LYS A 26 0.80 -9.61 -1.36
N ILE A 27 0.23 -8.45 -1.09
CA ILE A 27 -1.19 -8.32 -0.71
C ILE A 27 -1.84 -7.26 -1.58
N VAL A 28 -3.09 -7.49 -1.96
CA VAL A 28 -3.96 -6.48 -2.55
C VAL A 28 -4.72 -5.85 -1.40
N LEU A 29 -4.57 -4.54 -1.21
CA LEU A 29 -5.34 -3.78 -0.22
C LEU A 29 -6.69 -3.46 -0.86
N GLU A 30 -7.67 -4.29 -0.57
CA GLU A 30 -9.07 -4.02 -0.87
C GLU A 30 -9.68 -3.14 0.23
N ASN A 31 -10.83 -2.51 -0.06
CA ASN A 31 -11.50 -1.50 0.79
C ASN A 31 -11.52 -1.84 2.30
N ASP A 32 -11.57 -0.81 3.15
CA ASP A 32 -11.45 -0.84 4.63
C ASP A 32 -10.02 -0.95 5.21
N ILE A 33 -9.03 -0.29 4.57
CA ILE A 33 -7.73 -0.03 5.20
C ILE A 33 -7.76 1.27 6.01
N HIS A 34 -7.03 1.28 7.13
CA HIS A 34 -6.70 2.50 7.85
C HIS A 34 -5.21 2.80 7.70
N VAL A 35 -4.88 4.01 7.24
CA VAL A 35 -3.49 4.46 7.07
C VAL A 35 -3.18 5.50 8.13
N ASP A 36 -2.30 5.15 9.06
CA ASP A 36 -1.81 6.05 10.10
C ASP A 36 -0.47 6.66 9.65
N TYR A 37 -0.54 7.89 9.16
CA TYR A 37 0.62 8.63 8.68
C TYR A 37 1.51 9.19 9.80
N GLU A 38 0.99 9.30 11.03
CA GLU A 38 1.76 9.78 12.18
C GLU A 38 2.71 8.68 12.66
N ASN A 39 2.20 7.45 12.76
CA ASN A 39 2.99 6.28 13.14
C ASN A 39 3.61 5.53 11.94
N GLU A 40 3.35 5.98 10.72
CA GLU A 40 3.85 5.38 9.47
C GLU A 40 3.49 3.88 9.32
N ILE A 41 2.22 3.53 9.58
CA ILE A 41 1.70 2.17 9.50
C ILE A 41 0.40 2.08 8.68
N ILE A 42 0.20 0.94 8.03
CA ILE A 42 -1.10 0.53 7.47
C ILE A 42 -1.71 -0.49 8.42
N ILE A 43 -2.94 -0.24 8.86
CA ILE A 43 -3.75 -1.17 9.64
C ILE A 43 -4.75 -1.81 8.68
N TYR A 44 -4.55 -3.10 8.40
CA TYR A 44 -5.35 -3.87 7.46
C TYR A 44 -6.13 -4.97 8.20
N PRO A 45 -7.45 -4.79 8.42
CA PRO A 45 -8.30 -5.82 9.00
C PRO A 45 -8.49 -6.97 8.02
N LEU A 46 -8.27 -8.18 8.50
CA LEU A 46 -8.57 -9.43 7.81
C LEU A 46 -9.67 -10.16 8.58
N LYS A 47 -10.34 -11.13 7.93
CA LYS A 47 -11.47 -11.87 8.50
C LYS A 47 -11.22 -12.44 9.92
N ASN A 48 -9.97 -12.82 10.25
CA ASN A 48 -9.62 -13.46 11.52
C ASN A 48 -8.51 -12.74 12.31
N CYS A 49 -7.95 -11.63 11.79
CA CYS A 49 -6.87 -10.91 12.46
C CYS A 49 -6.71 -9.50 11.90
N THR A 50 -6.01 -8.63 12.63
CA THR A 50 -5.59 -7.33 12.11
C THR A 50 -4.11 -7.40 11.78
N ARG A 51 -3.71 -6.96 10.58
CA ARG A 51 -2.31 -6.85 10.20
C ARG A 51 -1.87 -5.40 10.29
N ILE A 52 -0.78 -5.16 11.00
CA ILE A 52 -0.10 -3.86 11.05
C ILE A 52 1.14 -3.94 10.16
N ILE A 53 1.23 -3.05 9.17
CA ILE A 53 2.28 -3.05 8.16
C ILE A 53 3.03 -1.72 8.22
N PRO A 54 4.27 -1.69 8.73
CA PRO A 54 5.09 -0.49 8.72
C PRO A 54 5.43 -0.05 7.30
N PHE A 55 5.38 1.26 7.02
CA PHE A 55 5.77 1.81 5.71
C PHE A 55 7.19 1.39 5.33
N SER A 56 8.10 1.34 6.31
CA SER A 56 9.49 0.94 6.14
C SER A 56 9.66 -0.47 5.55
N SER A 57 8.72 -1.37 5.86
CA SER A 57 8.70 -2.77 5.42
C SER A 57 8.17 -2.98 3.99
N ILE A 58 7.47 -1.97 3.45
CA ILE A 58 6.95 -1.99 2.08
C ILE A 58 8.11 -1.74 1.12
N SER A 59 8.39 -2.73 0.28
CA SER A 59 9.44 -2.71 -0.76
C SER A 59 8.91 -2.30 -2.13
N TYR A 60 7.61 -2.50 -2.38
CA TYR A 60 7.02 -2.25 -3.70
C TYR A 60 5.51 -1.99 -3.60
N ILE A 61 5.02 -1.16 -4.52
CA ILE A 61 3.61 -0.82 -4.72
C ILE A 61 3.25 -1.05 -6.19
N ASP A 62 2.09 -1.66 -6.40
CA ASP A 62 1.48 -1.96 -7.69
C ASP A 62 0.06 -1.37 -7.68
N LEU A 63 -0.16 -0.36 -8.51
CA LEU A 63 -1.40 0.42 -8.58
C LEU A 63 -2.16 0.00 -9.83
N LEU A 64 -3.44 -0.31 -9.66
CA LEU A 64 -4.34 -0.59 -10.77
C LEU A 64 -5.25 0.62 -11.02
N GLU A 65 -5.05 1.32 -12.13
CA GLU A 65 -5.95 2.38 -12.60
C GLU A 65 -7.30 1.79 -13.04
N GLU A 66 -8.35 2.61 -13.06
CA GLU A 66 -9.69 2.20 -13.53
C GLU A 66 -9.72 1.73 -15.00
N ASN A 67 -8.77 2.19 -15.81
CA ASN A 67 -8.58 1.83 -17.23
C ASN A 67 -7.71 0.57 -17.42
N GLU A 68 -7.43 -0.18 -16.36
CA GLU A 68 -6.53 -1.37 -16.33
C GLU A 68 -5.05 -1.09 -16.65
N HIS A 69 -4.60 0.17 -16.58
CA HIS A 69 -3.18 0.49 -16.63
C HIS A 69 -2.51 0.26 -15.27
N PHE A 70 -1.28 -0.27 -15.32
CA PHE A 70 -0.48 -0.57 -14.14
C PHE A 70 0.58 0.50 -13.90
N VAL A 71 0.58 1.09 -12.70
CA VAL A 71 1.65 1.99 -12.24
C VAL A 71 2.42 1.31 -11.12
N ASN A 72 3.73 1.15 -11.32
CA ASN A 72 4.60 0.37 -10.45
C ASN A 72 5.64 1.27 -9.78
N TYR A 73 5.78 1.15 -8.46
CA TYR A 73 6.79 1.90 -7.70
C TYR A 73 7.63 0.97 -6.82
N PHE A 74 8.94 1.02 -6.99
CA PHE A 74 9.92 0.26 -6.22
C PHE A 74 10.60 1.17 -5.20
N LYS A 75 10.80 0.67 -3.97
CA LYS A 75 11.69 1.33 -3.02
C LYS A 75 13.12 1.14 -3.53
N GLU A 76 13.76 2.21 -3.98
CA GLU A 76 15.19 2.17 -4.31
C GLU A 76 15.98 1.76 -3.07
N THR A 77 16.74 0.66 -3.18
CA THR A 77 17.75 0.29 -2.19
C THR A 77 19.01 1.08 -2.50
N VAL A 78 19.38 1.99 -1.59
CA VAL A 78 20.70 2.63 -1.55
C VAL A 78 21.74 1.59 -1.14
#